data_AF-A0A7K5KJG0-F1
#
_entry.id   AF-A0A7K5KJG0-F1
#
_cell.length_a   1.000
_cell.length_b   1.000
_cell.length_c   1.000
_cell.angle_alpha   90.00
_cell.angle_beta   90.00
_cell.angle_gamma   90.00
#
_symmetry.space_group_name_H-M   'P 1'
#
loop_
_entity.id
_entity.type
_entity.pdbx_description
1 polymer ?
#
loop_
_entity_poly.entity_id
_entity_poly.type
_entity_poly.pdbx_seq_one_letter_code
_entity_poly.pdbx_strand_id
1 'polypeptide(L)'
;STAAALEPFTVNFTITNLPYNSDLAKPDSARFKSTRKVMNTMLDHLLKGSTIGPDFQGCESTAFRYELSPSSHRDETRVDAVCTYRKEPSAPPLDRVGLYHQVSNKTRGITQLGPYSLDKDSLYLNG
;
A
#
# COMPACT_ATOMS: atom_id res chain seq x y z
N SER A 1 -27.84 15.23 11.60
CA SER A 1 -26.84 14.15 11.57
C SER A 1 -26.02 14.25 10.32
N THR A 2 -24.72 14.48 10.43
CA THR A 2 -23.78 14.29 9.32
C THR A 2 -23.63 12.78 9.08
N ALA A 3 -23.68 12.36 7.83
CA ALA A 3 -23.47 10.95 7.48
C ALA A 3 -21.97 10.64 7.44
N ALA A 4 -21.61 9.38 7.69
CA ALA A 4 -20.24 8.90 7.51
C ALA A 4 -19.71 9.21 6.11
N ALA A 5 -18.44 9.58 6.02
CA ALA A 5 -17.76 9.85 4.77
C ALA A 5 -16.71 8.77 4.47
N LEU A 6 -16.33 8.65 3.20
CA LEU A 6 -15.15 7.88 2.80
C LEU A 6 -13.95 8.81 2.80
N GLU A 7 -12.98 8.55 3.67
CA GLU A 7 -11.73 9.30 3.72
C GLU A 7 -10.61 8.52 3.03
N PRO A 8 -9.89 9.14 2.07
CA PRO A 8 -8.74 8.53 1.44
C PRO A 8 -7.49 8.67 2.31
N PHE A 9 -6.63 7.66 2.23
CA PHE A 9 -5.27 7.68 2.75
C PHE A 9 -4.34 6.97 1.75
N THR A 10 -3.06 7.33 1.76
CA THR A 10 -2.06 6.73 0.89
C THR A 10 -1.19 5.74 1.65
N VAL A 11 -0.86 4.65 0.98
CA VAL A 11 0.14 3.68 1.41
C VAL A 11 1.20 3.60 0.33
N ASN A 12 2.43 3.92 0.69
CA ASN A 12 3.55 3.90 -0.24
C ASN A 12 4.64 2.99 0.31
N PHE A 13 5.27 2.18 -0.53
CA PHE A 13 6.42 1.34 -0.18
C PHE A 13 7.15 0.89 -1.45
N THR A 14 8.39 0.44 -1.32
CA THR A 14 9.22 -0.05 -2.42
C THR A 14 9.38 -1.56 -2.32
N ILE A 15 9.18 -2.24 -3.44
CA ILE A 15 9.41 -3.67 -3.61
C ILE A 15 10.77 -3.88 -4.27
N THR A 16 11.65 -4.59 -3.56
CA THR A 16 13.05 -4.79 -3.97
C THR A 16 13.23 -6.01 -4.88
N ASN A 17 12.32 -6.98 -4.81
CA ASN A 17 12.36 -8.19 -5.64
C ASN A 17 11.40 -8.18 -6.85
N LEU A 18 10.87 -7.00 -7.21
CA LEU A 18 10.05 -6.79 -8.41
C LEU A 18 10.74 -5.75 -9.31
N PRO A 19 11.46 -6.19 -10.34
CA PRO A 19 12.09 -5.27 -11.28
C PRO A 19 11.05 -4.43 -12.02
N TYR A 20 11.22 -3.10 -11.98
CA TYR A 20 10.40 -2.19 -12.76
C TYR A 20 10.68 -2.40 -14.25
N ASN A 21 9.63 -2.33 -15.07
CA ASN A 21 9.77 -2.47 -16.52
C ASN A 21 8.69 -1.68 -17.27
N SER A 22 8.82 -1.62 -18.60
CA SER A 22 7.91 -0.87 -19.46
C SER A 22 6.46 -1.39 -19.45
N ASP A 23 6.23 -2.64 -19.06
CA ASP A 23 4.88 -3.16 -18.88
C ASP A 23 4.25 -2.62 -17.58
N LEU A 24 5.02 -2.53 -16.49
CA LEU A 24 4.57 -1.90 -15.24
C LEU A 24 4.35 -0.38 -15.39
N ALA A 25 4.95 0.24 -16.41
CA ALA A 25 4.67 1.63 -16.78
C ALA A 25 3.33 1.82 -17.52
N LYS A 26 2.71 0.74 -18.04
CA LYS A 26 1.53 0.79 -18.90
C LYS A 26 0.31 0.22 -18.16
N PRO A 27 -0.67 1.04 -17.76
CA PRO A 27 -1.87 0.58 -17.04
C PRO A 27 -2.65 -0.52 -17.75
N ASP A 28 -2.58 -0.55 -19.09
CA ASP A 28 -3.29 -1.54 -19.89
C ASP A 28 -2.58 -2.88 -20.08
N SER A 29 -1.29 -2.96 -19.72
CA SER A 29 -0.52 -4.19 -19.88
C SER A 29 -1.06 -5.31 -18.98
N ALA A 30 -0.95 -6.55 -19.45
CA ALA A 30 -1.33 -7.71 -18.66
C ALA A 30 -0.54 -7.78 -17.34
N ARG A 31 0.75 -7.41 -17.37
CA ARG A 31 1.62 -7.40 -16.18
C ARG A 31 1.20 -6.35 -15.17
N PHE A 32 0.83 -5.14 -15.59
CA PHE A 32 0.31 -4.12 -14.70
C PHE A 32 -0.98 -4.59 -14.03
N LYS A 33 -1.95 -5.06 -14.83
CA LYS A 33 -3.25 -5.53 -14.34
C LYS A 33 -3.11 -6.69 -13.36
N SER A 34 -2.25 -7.67 -13.64
CA SER A 34 -1.99 -8.81 -12.75
C SER A 34 -1.30 -8.35 -11.46
N THR A 35 -0.27 -7.52 -11.55
CA THR A 35 0.50 -7.03 -10.40
C THR A 35 -0.39 -6.17 -9.50
N ARG A 36 -1.19 -5.27 -10.07
CA ARG A 36 -2.18 -4.48 -9.35
C ARG A 36 -3.18 -5.37 -8.61
N LYS A 37 -3.73 -6.39 -9.26
CA LYS A 37 -4.69 -7.30 -8.62
C LYS A 37 -4.09 -8.03 -7.41
N VAL A 38 -2.86 -8.54 -7.57
CA VAL A 38 -2.13 -9.21 -6.47
C VAL A 38 -1.87 -8.21 -5.34
N MET A 39 -1.40 -7.01 -5.68
CA MET A 39 -1.07 -5.98 -4.69
C MET A 39 -2.29 -5.51 -3.90
N ASN A 40 -3.40 -5.23 -4.57
CA ASN A 40 -4.66 -4.86 -3.94
C ASN A 40 -5.13 -5.96 -2.97
N THR A 41 -5.03 -7.24 -3.37
CA THR A 41 -5.42 -8.36 -2.51
C THR A 41 -4.56 -8.42 -1.23
N MET A 42 -3.26 -8.17 -1.36
CA MET A 42 -2.34 -8.16 -0.21
C MET A 42 -2.59 -6.98 0.72
N LEU A 43 -2.80 -5.79 0.16
CA LEU A 43 -3.13 -4.59 0.93
C LEU A 43 -4.47 -4.74 1.63
N ASP A 44 -5.47 -5.30 0.95
CA ASP A 44 -6.77 -5.58 1.54
C ASP A 44 -6.64 -6.52 2.75
N HIS A 45 -5.92 -7.64 2.60
CA HIS A 45 -5.72 -8.57 3.71
C HIS A 45 -4.94 -7.92 4.87
N LEU A 46 -3.91 -7.14 4.55
CA LEU A 46 -3.08 -6.44 5.53
C LEU A 46 -3.88 -5.41 6.34
N LEU A 47 -4.65 -4.56 5.66
CA LEU A 47 -5.40 -3.45 6.25
C LEU A 47 -6.69 -3.92 6.92
N LYS A 48 -7.37 -4.94 6.38
CA LYS A 48 -8.50 -5.61 7.07
C LYS A 48 -8.07 -6.29 8.37
N GLY A 49 -6.81 -6.71 8.46
CA GLY A 49 -6.24 -7.25 9.69
C GLY A 49 -5.77 -6.21 10.71
N SER A 50 -5.92 -4.91 10.42
CA SER A 50 -5.48 -3.80 11.29
C SER A 50 -6.65 -3.17 12.05
N THR A 51 -6.38 -2.17 12.88
CA THR A 51 -7.41 -1.44 13.64
C THR A 51 -8.42 -0.72 12.76
N ILE A 52 -8.07 -0.37 11.52
CA ILE A 52 -9.04 0.22 10.57
C ILE A 52 -9.87 -0.83 9.83
N GLY A 53 -9.61 -2.12 10.02
CA GLY A 53 -10.21 -3.20 9.25
C GLY A 53 -11.74 -3.20 9.19
N PRO A 54 -12.47 -2.91 10.28
CA PRO A 54 -13.94 -2.82 10.25
C PRO A 54 -14.48 -1.74 9.30
N ASP A 55 -13.73 -0.64 9.15
CA ASP A 55 -14.14 0.53 8.38
C ASP A 55 -13.49 0.58 6.99
N PHE A 56 -12.44 -0.19 6.78
CA PHE A 56 -11.65 -0.23 5.55
C PHE A 56 -12.48 -0.71 4.35
N GLN A 57 -12.49 0.07 3.27
CA GLN A 57 -13.26 -0.23 2.06
C GLN A 57 -12.43 -0.88 0.95
N GLY A 58 -11.14 -0.55 0.86
CA GLY A 58 -10.25 -1.07 -0.18
C GLY A 58 -9.30 -0.02 -0.74
N CYS A 59 -8.40 -0.46 -1.61
CA CYS A 59 -7.53 0.44 -2.37
C CYS A 59 -8.09 0.74 -3.76
N GLU A 60 -8.55 1.97 -3.98
CA GLU A 60 -9.16 2.44 -5.23
C GLU A 60 -8.14 2.54 -6.36
N SER A 61 -6.94 3.03 -6.02
CA SER A 61 -5.85 3.22 -6.98
C SER A 61 -4.59 2.55 -6.48
N THR A 62 -3.82 1.98 -7.41
CA THR A 62 -2.48 1.46 -7.15
C THR A 62 -1.65 1.68 -8.40
N ALA A 63 -0.58 2.44 -8.24
CA ALA A 63 0.38 2.75 -9.29
C ALA A 63 1.73 2.10 -8.96
N PHE A 64 2.48 1.79 -10.02
CA PHE A 64 3.84 1.29 -9.95
C PHE A 64 4.75 2.34 -10.56
N ARG A 65 5.77 2.76 -9.82
CA ARG A 65 6.76 3.73 -10.28
C ARG A 65 8.16 3.13 -10.19
N TYR A 66 9.02 3.68 -11.04
CA TYR A 66 10.44 3.42 -10.99
C TYR A 66 11.04 3.99 -9.71
N GLU A 67 11.83 3.20 -8.99
CA GLU A 67 12.67 3.63 -7.88
C GLU A 67 14.11 3.17 -8.13
N LEU A 68 15.06 4.10 -8.08
CA LEU A 68 16.48 3.77 -8.22
C LEU A 68 17.02 3.35 -6.86
N SER A 69 17.46 2.10 -6.75
CA SER A 69 18.09 1.61 -5.53
C SER A 69 19.59 1.87 -5.53
N PRO A 70 20.11 2.66 -4.57
CA PRO A 70 21.56 2.90 -4.46
C PRO A 70 22.33 1.62 -4.12
N SER A 71 21.66 0.64 -3.49
CA SER A 71 22.28 -0.55 -2.91
C SER A 71 22.22 -1.76 -3.84
N SER A 72 21.18 -1.90 -4.67
CA SER A 72 20.96 -3.12 -5.45
C SER A 72 21.33 -3.02 -6.93
N HIS A 73 21.63 -1.81 -7.46
CA HIS A 73 21.80 -1.53 -8.90
C HIS A 73 20.65 -2.09 -9.76
N ARG A 74 19.49 -2.38 -9.15
CA ARG A 74 18.30 -2.90 -9.83
C ARG A 74 17.24 -1.81 -9.89
N ASP A 75 16.44 -1.91 -10.93
CA ASP A 75 15.26 -1.09 -11.12
C ASP A 75 14.18 -1.59 -10.16
N GLU A 76 14.04 -0.97 -8.98
CA GLU A 76 13.04 -1.38 -8.00
C GLU A 76 11.67 -0.77 -8.32
N THR A 77 10.60 -1.37 -7.79
CA THR A 77 9.24 -0.90 -8.04
C THR A 77 8.69 -0.25 -6.79
N ARG A 78 8.48 1.07 -6.82
CA ARG A 78 7.67 1.77 -5.83
C ARG A 78 6.19 1.52 -6.10
N VAL A 79 5.46 1.17 -5.06
CA VAL A 79 4.01 1.07 -5.05
C VAL A 79 3.44 2.32 -4.37
N ASP A 80 2.48 2.95 -5.03
CA ASP A 80 1.66 4.00 -4.41
C ASP A 80 0.20 3.58 -4.49
N ALA A 81 -0.38 3.27 -3.35
CA ALA A 81 -1.78 2.89 -3.23
C ALA A 81 -2.57 4.01 -2.55
N VAL A 82 -3.76 4.31 -3.08
CA VAL A 82 -4.75 5.18 -2.45
C VAL A 82 -5.88 4.28 -1.99
N CYS A 83 -6.12 4.26 -0.68
CA CYS A 83 -7.12 3.42 -0.06
C CYS A 83 -8.10 4.25 0.75
N THR A 84 -9.31 3.72 0.93
CA THR A 84 -10.39 4.44 1.60
C THR A 84 -10.89 3.66 2.81
N TYR A 85 -11.30 4.40 3.83
CA TYR A 85 -11.99 3.87 4.99
C TYR A 85 -13.21 4.73 5.30
N ARG A 86 -14.24 4.11 5.88
CA ARG A 86 -15.41 4.81 6.38
C ARG A 86 -15.02 5.54 7.67
N LYS A 87 -15.35 6.82 7.75
CA LYS A 87 -15.16 7.59 8.98
C LYS A 87 -16.47 8.23 9.39
N GLU A 88 -16.90 7.89 10.58
CA GLU A 88 -18.02 8.56 11.23
C GLU A 88 -17.62 9.98 11.65
N PRO A 89 -18.53 10.97 11.60
CA PRO A 89 -18.18 12.35 11.92
C PRO A 89 -17.64 12.57 13.34
N SER A 90 -17.99 11.68 14.28
CA SER A 90 -17.51 11.69 15.66
C SER A 90 -16.24 10.87 15.89
N ALA A 91 -15.78 10.12 14.89
CA ALA A 91 -14.58 9.31 15.01
C ALA A 91 -13.32 10.19 14.98
N PRO A 92 -12.28 9.85 15.75
CA PRO A 92 -11.01 10.56 15.68
C PRO A 92 -10.39 10.43 14.28
N PRO A 93 -9.43 11.31 13.93
CA PRO A 93 -8.62 11.15 12.73
C PRO A 93 -7.90 9.79 12.71
N LEU A 94 -7.55 9.32 11.52
CA LEU A 94 -6.76 8.11 11.34
C LEU A 94 -5.47 8.16 12.19
N ASP A 95 -5.31 7.18 13.08
CA ASP A 95 -4.05 6.98 13.80
C ASP A 95 -2.99 6.40 12.86
N ARG A 96 -2.31 7.29 12.14
CA ARG A 96 -1.29 6.93 11.14
C ARG A 96 -0.11 6.20 11.77
N VAL A 97 0.27 6.59 12.99
CA VAL A 97 1.41 6.01 13.71
C VAL A 97 1.06 4.60 14.18
N GLY A 98 -0.11 4.42 14.80
CA GLY A 98 -0.60 3.10 15.20
C GLY A 98 -0.78 2.17 13.99
N LEU A 99 -1.34 2.68 12.89
CA LEU A 99 -1.47 1.91 11.65
C LEU A 99 -0.10 1.53 11.07
N TYR A 100 0.86 2.46 11.05
CA TYR A 100 2.23 2.20 10.60
C TYR A 100 2.87 1.05 11.40
N HIS A 101 2.76 1.07 12.73
CA HIS A 101 3.32 0.01 13.58
C HIS A 101 2.65 -1.35 13.33
N GLN A 102 1.34 -1.39 13.11
CA GLN A 102 0.63 -2.63 12.79
C GLN A 102 1.02 -3.19 11.44
N VAL A 103 1.09 -2.33 10.42
CA VAL A 103 1.56 -2.69 9.08
C VAL A 103 2.99 -3.19 9.14
N SER A 104 3.87 -2.48 9.84
CA SER A 104 5.27 -2.87 10.06
C SER A 104 5.37 -4.25 10.70
N ASN A 105 4.66 -4.50 11.80
CA ASN A 105 4.67 -5.81 12.46
C ASN A 105 4.18 -6.93 11.53
N LYS A 106 3.05 -6.71 10.85
CA LYS A 106 2.48 -7.68 9.90
C LYS A 106 3.35 -7.93 8.66
N THR A 107 4.26 -7.03 8.34
CA THR A 107 5.21 -7.14 7.22
C THR A 107 6.64 -7.49 7.68
N ARG A 108 6.78 -8.09 8.87
CA ARG A 108 8.08 -8.49 9.45
C ARG A 108 9.06 -7.32 9.55
N GLY A 109 8.57 -6.19 10.04
CA GLY A 109 9.34 -4.94 10.09
C GLY A 109 9.54 -4.30 8.71
N ILE A 110 8.52 -4.34 7.84
CA ILE A 110 8.57 -3.72 6.50
C ILE A 110 9.59 -4.41 5.59
N THR A 111 9.91 -5.68 5.82
CA THR A 111 10.85 -6.42 4.97
C THR A 111 10.16 -7.41 4.04
N GLN A 112 8.92 -7.79 4.33
CA GLN A 112 8.21 -8.80 3.57
C GLN A 112 6.69 -8.60 3.55
N LEU A 113 6.10 -8.65 2.36
CA LEU A 113 4.65 -8.71 2.14
C LEU A 113 4.35 -9.88 1.20
N GLY A 114 3.99 -11.03 1.78
CA GLY A 114 3.79 -12.26 1.03
C GLY A 114 5.06 -12.69 0.26
N PRO A 115 5.01 -12.79 -1.08
CA PRO A 115 6.16 -13.13 -1.92
C PRO A 115 7.08 -11.92 -2.20
N TYR A 116 6.69 -10.71 -1.82
CA TYR A 116 7.44 -9.49 -2.11
C TYR A 116 8.37 -9.13 -0.96
N SER A 117 9.61 -8.83 -1.30
CA SER A 117 10.60 -8.23 -0.41
C SER A 117 10.44 -6.71 -0.48
N LEU A 118 10.45 -6.07 0.69
CA LEU A 118 10.21 -4.64 0.81
C LEU A 118 11.47 -3.93 1.30
N ASP A 119 11.63 -2.66 0.91
CA ASP A 119 12.60 -1.77 1.53
C ASP A 119 12.04 -1.28 2.88
N LYS A 120 12.76 -1.60 3.95
CA LYS A 120 12.36 -1.31 5.34
C LYS A 120 12.11 0.16 5.62
N ASP A 121 12.76 1.06 4.89
CA ASP A 121 12.69 2.51 5.11
C ASP A 121 11.70 3.19 4.15
N SER A 122 11.05 2.43 3.26
CA SER A 122 10.20 2.97 2.20
C SER A 122 8.72 3.14 2.56
N LEU A 123 8.26 2.51 3.65
CA LEU A 123 6.85 2.58 4.03
C LEU A 123 6.47 3.98 4.49
N TYR A 124 5.44 4.55 3.85
CA TYR A 124 4.87 5.83 4.22
C TYR A 124 3.35 5.76 4.21
N LEU A 125 2.72 6.32 5.25
CA LEU A 125 1.27 6.43 5.40
C LEU A 125 0.88 7.90 5.52
N ASN A 126 -0.01 8.37 4.63
CA ASN A 126 -0.53 9.74 4.67
C ASN A 126 -2.05 9.75 4.56
N GLY A 127 -2.70 10.78 5.08
CA GLY A 127 -4.15 11.00 4.97
C GLY A 127 -4.55 12.39 5.39
#